data_AF-A0A497JV68-F1
#
_entry.id   AF-A0A497JV68-F1
#
_cell.length_a   1.000
_cell.length_b   1.000
_cell.length_c   1.000
_cell.angle_alpha   90.00
_cell.angle_beta   90.00
_cell.angle_gamma   90.00
#
_symmetry.space_group_name_H-M   'P 1'
#
loop_
_entity.id
_entity.type
_entity.pdbx_description
1 polymer ?
#
loop_
_entity_poly.entity_id
_entity_poly.type
_entity_poly.pdbx_seq_one_letter_code
_entity_poly.pdbx_strand_id
1 'polypeptide(L)' 'MRLYRRVVKKDYLHGKAVYRYERFYIPVPRRYHDLVRPFLGVDLEVKVEPIEGGGGFVVKVLRSR' A
#
# COMPACT_ATOMS: atom_id res chain seq x y z
N MET A 1 0.74 2.38 -16.09
CA MET A 1 0.76 1.91 -14.68
C MET A 1 -0.52 1.12 -14.43
N ARG A 2 -0.48 0.12 -13.54
CA ARG A 2 -1.65 -0.71 -13.20
C ARG A 2 -1.73 -0.87 -11.69
N LEU A 3 -2.95 -0.95 -11.15
CA LEU A 3 -3.16 -1.42 -9.79
C LEU A 3 -3.03 -2.94 -9.80
N TYR A 4 -2.09 -3.45 -9.01
CA TYR A 4 -1.87 -4.89 -8.89
C TYR A 4 -2.52 -5.40 -7.62
N ARG A 5 -3.00 -6.64 -7.71
CA ARG A 5 -3.56 -7.39 -6.59
C ARG A 5 -2.70 -8.62 -6.37
N ARG A 6 -2.25 -8.83 -5.13
CA ARG A 6 -1.53 -10.03 -4.70
C ARG A 6 -2.25 -10.63 -3.51
N VAL A 7 -2.63 -11.90 -3.60
CA VAL A 7 -3.12 -12.65 -2.44
C VAL A 7 -1.91 -13.10 -1.64
N VAL A 8 -1.79 -12.61 -0.41
CA VAL A 8 -0.73 -12.99 0.52
C VAL A 8 -1.30 -14.03 1.47
N LYS A 9 -0.54 -15.10 1.68
CA LYS A 9 -0.80 -16.11 2.71
C LYS A 9 0.19 -15.87 3.83
N LYS A 10 -0.29 -15.80 5.06
CA LYS A 10 0.56 -15.71 6.24
C LYS A 10 0.15 -16.80 7.21
N ASP A 11 1.13 -17.61 7.57
CA ASP A 11 0.97 -18.66 8.57
C ASP A 11 1.03 -18.03 9.95
N TYR A 12 -0.01 -18.25 10.73
CA TYR A 12 -0.14 -17.78 12.10
C TYR A 12 -0.09 -18.98 13.05
N LEU A 13 0.35 -18.71 14.28
CA LEU A 13 0.33 -19.69 15.38
C LEU A 13 1.08 -20.98 15.03
N HIS A 14 2.28 -20.90 14.46
CA HIS A 14 3.10 -22.06 14.04
C HIS A 14 2.39 -22.99 13.05
N GLY A 15 1.66 -22.43 12.09
CA GLY A 15 0.97 -23.20 11.04
C GLY A 15 -0.39 -23.74 11.44
N LYS A 16 -0.90 -23.42 12.64
CA LYS A 16 -2.26 -23.79 13.07
C LYS A 16 -3.35 -23.09 12.25
N ALA A 17 -3.06 -21.92 11.69
CA ALA A 17 -3.99 -21.18 10.84
C ALA A 17 -3.26 -20.44 9.71
N VAL A 18 -3.84 -20.46 8.51
CA VAL A 18 -3.33 -19.70 7.36
C VAL A 18 -4.29 -18.55 7.07
N TYR A 19 -3.86 -17.33 7.36
CA TYR A 19 -4.64 -16.14 7.01
C TYR A 19 -4.33 -15.74 5.57
N ARG A 20 -5.38 -15.53 4.78
CA ARG A 20 -5.28 -15.07 3.39
C ARG A 20 -5.85 -13.67 3.33
N TYR A 21 -5.06 -12.74 2.80
CA TYR A 21 -5.53 -11.37 2.60
C TYR A 21 -5.05 -10.84 1.25
N GLU A 22 -5.86 -9.95 0.68
CA GLU A 22 -5.52 -9.26 -0.55
C GLU A 22 -4.66 -8.05 -0.22
N ARG A 23 -3.58 -7.89 -0.99
CA ARG A 23 -2.75 -6.69 -1.00
C ARG A 23 -2.86 -6.03 -2.35
N PHE A 24 -3.36 -4.80 -2.36
CA PHE A 24 -3.35 -3.93 -3.52
C PHE A 24 -2.09 -3.06 -3.50
N TYR A 25 -1.41 -2.90 -4.63
CA TYR A 25 -0.23 -2.05 -4.73
C TYR A 25 -0.04 -1.47 -6.14
N ILE A 26 0.59 -0.30 -6.18
CA ILE A 26 0.99 0.37 -7.42
C ILE A 26 2.51 0.51 -7.37
N PRO A 27 3.27 0.01 -8.37
CA PRO A 27 4.69 0.26 -8.43
C PRO A 27 4.94 1.75 -8.66
N VAL A 28 5.73 2.37 -7.76
CA VAL A 28 6.14 3.77 -7.90
C VAL A 28 7.18 3.87 -9.04
N PRO A 29 6.92 4.70 -10.07
CA PRO A 29 7.88 4.91 -11.15
C PRO A 29 9.26 5.34 -10.64
N ARG A 30 10.32 4.88 -11.33
CA ARG A 30 11.72 5.15 -10.95
C ARG A 30 12.03 6.63 -10.73
N ARG A 31 11.44 7.52 -11.53
CA ARG A 31 11.61 8.97 -11.42
C ARG A 31 11.17 9.57 -10.07
N TYR A 32 10.38 8.84 -9.27
CA TYR A 32 9.93 9.26 -7.95
C TYR A 32 10.60 8.47 -6.81
N HIS A 33 11.59 7.62 -7.10
CA HIS A 33 12.24 6.80 -6.08
C HIS A 33 12.90 7.64 -4.99
N ASP A 34 13.54 8.75 -5.36
CA ASP A 34 14.19 9.62 -4.37
C ASP A 34 13.18 10.33 -3.47
N LEU A 35 11.95 10.58 -3.96
CA LEU A 35 10.85 11.12 -3.16
C LEU A 35 10.33 10.11 -2.13
N VAL A 36 10.19 8.83 -2.51
CA VAL A 36 9.61 7.80 -1.64
C VAL A 36 10.63 7.07 -0.76
N ARG A 37 11.92 7.09 -1.12
CA ARG A 37 12.99 6.42 -0.36
C ARG A 37 13.04 6.82 1.13
N PRO A 38 12.85 8.10 1.51
CA PRO A 38 12.83 8.50 2.92
C PRO A 38 11.65 7.94 3.73
N PHE A 39 10.68 7.30 3.08
CA PHE A 39 9.50 6.70 3.70
C PHE A 39 9.63 5.17 3.84
N LEU A 40 10.77 4.59 3.48
CA LEU A 40 11.04 3.16 3.68
C LEU A 40 11.36 2.89 5.16
N GLY A 41 10.76 1.83 5.72
CA GLY A 41 11.06 1.36 7.08
C GLY A 41 10.55 2.26 8.22
N VAL A 42 9.73 3.27 7.90
CA VAL A 42 9.08 4.13 8.89
C VAL A 42 7.58 3.88 8.90
N ASP A 43 6.94 4.16 10.03
CA ASP A 43 5.49 4.11 10.12
C ASP A 43 4.85 5.24 9.32
N LEU A 44 3.84 4.87 8.53
CA LEU A 44 3.16 5.75 7.60
C LEU A 44 1.68 5.88 7.96
N GLU A 45 1.19 7.10 8.02
CA GLU A 45 -0.24 7.38 8.03
C GLU A 45 -0.73 7.45 6.58
N VAL A 46 -1.74 6.65 6.24
CA VAL A 46 -2.31 6.58 4.90
C VAL A 46 -3.75 7.08 4.93
N LYS A 47 -4.06 8.09 4.11
CA LYS A 47 -5.42 8.59 3.89
C LYS A 47 -5.83 8.33 2.45
N VAL A 48 -7.06 7.85 2.27
CA VAL A 48 -7.64 7.60 0.95
C VAL A 48 -8.88 8.46 0.80
N GLU A 49 -8.89 9.29 -0.24
CA GLU A 49 -10.00 10.20 -0.53
C GLU A 49 -10.52 9.91 -1.95
N PRO A 50 -11.85 9.77 -2.15
CA PRO A 50 -12.41 9.68 -3.49
C PRO A 50 -12.24 11.01 -4.23
N ILE A 51 -12.08 10.96 -5.55
CA ILE A 51 -12.10 12.16 -6.41
C ILE A 51 -13.56 12.50 -6.70
N GLU A 52 -13.94 13.75 -6.49
CA GLU A 52 -15.27 14.26 -6.86
C GLU A 52 -15.54 14.02 -8.35
N GLY A 53 -16.73 13.50 -8.68
CA GLY A 53 -17.07 13.07 -10.04
C GLY A 53 -16.85 11.57 -10.33
N GLY A 54 -16.46 10.77 -9.33
CA GLY A 54 -16.63 9.30 -9.34
C GLY A 54 -15.58 8.50 -10.13
N GLY A 55 -14.58 9.16 -10.71
CA GLY A 55 -13.60 8.53 -11.59
C GLY A 55 -12.35 7.93 -10.91
N GLY A 56 -12.17 8.12 -9.60
CA GLY A 56 -10.94 7.64 -8.95
C GLY A 56 -10.81 7.99 -7.47
N PHE A 57 -9.59 7.81 -6.96
CA PHE A 57 -9.21 8.11 -5.58
C PHE A 57 -7.78 8.62 -5.51
N VAL A 58 -7.47 9.38 -4.46
CA VAL A 58 -6.13 9.87 -4.12
C VAL A 58 -5.67 9.17 -2.85
N VAL A 59 -4.43 8.69 -2.85
CA VAL A 59 -3.77 8.16 -1.66
C VAL A 59 -2.74 9.18 -1.18
N LYS A 60 -2.96 9.72 0.02
CA LYS A 60 -2.02 10.60 0.72
C LYS A 60 -1.24 9.79 1.73
N VAL A 61 0.09 9.89 1.66
CA VAL A 61 1.01 9.19 2.56
C VAL A 61 1.76 10.24 3.36
N LEU A 62 1.71 10.12 4.68
CA LEU A 62 2.35 11.02 5.63
C LEU A 62 3.24 10.19 6.55
N ARG A 63 4.31 10.79 7.08
CA ARG A 63 5.06 10.16 8.18
C ARG A 63 4.18 10.17 9.42
N SER A 64 4.08 9.01 10.10
CA SER A 64 3.54 9.00 11.45
C SER A 64 4.43 9.84 12.35
N ARG A 65 3.83 10.62 13.25
CA ARG A 65 4.55 11.33 14.31
C ARG A 65 5.04 10.37 15.38
#